data_AF-A0A7D9M682-F1
#
_entry.id   AF-A0A7D9M682-F1
#
_cell.length_a   1.000
_cell.length_b   1.000
_cell.length_c   1.000
_cell.angle_alpha   90.00
_cell.angle_beta   90.00
_cell.angle_gamma   90.00
#
_symmetry.space_group_name_H-M   'P 1'
#
loop_
_entity.id
_entity.type
_entity.pdbx_description
1 polymer ?
#
loop_
_entity_poly.entity_id
_entity_poly.type
_entity_poly.pdbx_seq_one_letter_code
_entity_poly.pdbx_strand_id
1 'polypeptide(L)'
;VEFAKSRDVLLARERQLVETHAKGNRPQACRSLTEEEEELLFDKGLFGDHEPETLQRTVWWTLSFHFGFRARDESRKLKWGDVDLGFEEESGQEILVWKAERGSKTRHREGHQRAFYPTAQATNNRRCPVNLYKVFASHRPDTSKTPDSPFFLTVNDKRKEDSQVWYTKGPLGKNSIGMFLMKAAKAAGLSGKITNHSVRKTCISRLMDADVPTNVVAQLSGHKNLKSLDAYKTASVTHQRQMSRILSFSASDRPTPSALSPLQTLEVWSVSHSQTSNSAWLNSTETVSKTTGLFSGARIDGCTFNFNFGSNDWSNASKQTKKMIQILIRSMLFNNRNLKKTRSVIFKF
;
A
#
# COMPACT_ATOMS: atom_id res chain seq x y z
N VAL A 1 -34.11 -14.57 -11.83
CA VAL A 1 -34.38 -14.14 -13.24
C VAL A 1 -34.86 -12.68 -13.33
N GLU A 2 -35.24 -12.05 -12.22
CA GLU A 2 -36.04 -10.81 -12.15
C GLU A 2 -35.46 -9.52 -12.78
N PHE A 3 -34.22 -9.51 -13.28
CA PHE A 3 -33.64 -8.34 -13.96
C PHE A 3 -32.85 -8.68 -15.22
N ALA A 4 -33.10 -9.85 -15.82
CA ALA A 4 -32.37 -10.29 -17.01
C ALA A 4 -32.48 -9.26 -18.16
N LYS A 5 -33.71 -8.88 -18.53
CA LYS A 5 -33.96 -7.90 -19.59
C LYS A 5 -33.32 -6.54 -19.31
N SER A 6 -33.40 -6.05 -18.07
CA SER A 6 -32.78 -4.77 -17.69
C SER A 6 -31.26 -4.81 -17.81
N ARG A 7 -30.62 -5.92 -17.43
CA ARG A 7 -29.16 -6.10 -17.60
C ARG A 7 -28.78 -6.15 -19.07
N ASP A 8 -29.57 -6.82 -19.90
CA ASP A 8 -29.31 -6.91 -21.34
C ASP A 8 -29.41 -5.54 -22.02
N VAL A 9 -30.41 -4.74 -21.63
CA VAL A 9 -30.55 -3.35 -22.09
C VAL A 9 -29.37 -2.49 -21.62
N LEU A 10 -28.91 -2.64 -20.38
CA LEU A 10 -27.73 -1.92 -19.88
C LEU A 10 -26.45 -2.33 -20.60
N LEU A 11 -26.24 -3.62 -20.86
CA LEU A 11 -25.09 -4.12 -21.62
C LEU A 11 -25.12 -3.67 -23.09
N ALA A 12 -26.30 -3.64 -23.71
CA ALA A 12 -26.49 -3.09 -25.06
C ALA A 12 -26.19 -1.58 -25.08
N ARG A 13 -26.65 -0.83 -24.07
CA ARG A 13 -26.35 0.60 -23.94
C ARG A 13 -24.87 0.86 -23.66
N GLU A 14 -24.22 0.04 -22.85
CA GLU A 14 -22.78 0.10 -22.60
C GLU A 14 -22.00 -0.12 -23.90
N ARG A 15 -22.30 -1.17 -24.67
CA ARG A 15 -21.70 -1.42 -25.98
C ARG A 15 -21.91 -0.26 -26.95
N GLN A 16 -23.13 0.25 -27.05
CA GLN A 16 -23.42 1.42 -27.88
C GLN A 16 -22.57 2.63 -27.46
N LEU A 17 -22.47 2.93 -26.16
CA LEU A 17 -21.66 4.05 -25.66
C LEU A 17 -20.16 3.86 -25.95
N VAL A 18 -19.66 2.63 -25.89
CA VAL A 18 -18.26 2.29 -26.25
C VAL A 18 -18.03 2.49 -27.75
N GLU A 19 -18.89 1.92 -28.60
CA GLU A 19 -18.73 1.91 -30.06
C GLU A 19 -18.97 3.29 -30.68
N THR A 20 -20.05 3.99 -30.32
CA THR A 20 -20.45 5.24 -30.97
C THR A 20 -19.86 6.49 -30.34
N HIS A 21 -19.50 6.43 -29.05
CA HIS A 21 -19.03 7.61 -28.30
C HIS A 21 -17.65 7.43 -27.66
N ALA A 22 -16.97 6.29 -27.87
CA ALA A 22 -15.73 5.93 -27.18
C ALA A 22 -15.84 6.03 -25.63
N LYS A 23 -17.08 5.97 -25.11
CA LYS A 23 -17.40 6.08 -23.67
C LYS A 23 -17.34 4.69 -23.05
N GLY A 24 -16.12 4.28 -22.70
CA GLY A 24 -15.82 3.05 -21.97
C GLY A 24 -14.36 2.96 -21.57
N ASN A 25 -13.48 3.52 -22.41
CA ASN A 25 -12.04 3.64 -22.15
C ASN A 25 -11.68 4.73 -21.12
N ARG A 26 -12.68 5.30 -20.44
CA ARG A 26 -12.56 6.39 -19.48
C ARG A 26 -11.58 7.48 -19.96
N PRO A 27 -11.81 8.14 -21.11
CA PRO A 27 -10.91 9.17 -21.63
C PRO A 27 -10.71 10.36 -20.66
N GLN A 28 -11.66 10.55 -19.75
CA GLN A 28 -11.63 11.54 -18.67
C GLN A 28 -11.20 10.96 -17.32
N ALA A 29 -10.59 9.78 -17.30
CA ALA A 29 -9.99 9.23 -16.10
C ALA A 29 -8.77 10.06 -15.72
N CYS A 30 -8.63 10.26 -14.42
CA CYS A 30 -7.39 10.71 -13.83
C CYS A 30 -6.26 9.70 -14.14
N ARG A 31 -5.06 10.16 -14.49
CA ARG A 31 -3.88 9.30 -14.76
C ARG A 31 -2.80 9.45 -13.68
N SER A 32 -1.86 8.52 -13.64
CA SER A 32 -0.60 8.66 -12.88
C SER A 32 0.31 9.71 -13.52
N LEU A 33 1.22 10.25 -12.72
CA LEU A 33 2.33 11.09 -13.16
C LEU A 33 3.51 10.22 -13.58
N THR A 34 4.29 10.68 -14.55
CA THR A 34 5.59 10.08 -14.87
C THR A 34 6.69 10.70 -13.99
N GLU A 35 7.87 10.09 -13.96
CA GLU A 35 9.00 10.61 -13.20
C GLU A 35 9.50 11.96 -13.76
N GLU A 36 9.45 12.12 -15.09
CA GLU A 36 9.81 13.36 -15.78
C GLU A 36 8.83 14.49 -15.46
N GLU A 37 7.54 14.19 -15.34
CA GLU A 37 6.55 15.18 -14.93
C GLU A 37 6.72 15.59 -13.48
N GLU A 38 7.07 14.65 -12.59
CA GLU A 38 7.44 14.96 -11.22
C GLU A 38 8.69 15.86 -11.17
N GLU A 39 9.72 15.55 -11.95
CA GLU A 39 10.93 16.37 -12.05
C GLU A 39 10.62 17.77 -12.57
N LEU A 40 9.79 17.87 -13.61
CA LEU A 40 9.34 19.14 -14.15
C LEU A 40 8.59 20.00 -13.12
N LEU A 41 7.82 19.39 -12.22
CA LEU A 41 7.14 20.12 -11.13
C LEU A 41 8.15 20.71 -10.14
N PHE A 42 9.22 20.00 -9.81
CA PHE A 42 10.30 20.52 -8.97
C PHE A 42 11.11 21.59 -9.70
N ASP A 43 11.48 21.36 -10.96
CA ASP A 43 12.31 22.30 -11.75
C ASP A 43 11.60 23.63 -12.00
N LYS A 44 10.28 23.61 -12.18
CA LYS A 44 9.46 24.83 -12.31
C LYS A 44 9.16 25.53 -10.97
N GLY A 45 9.69 25.03 -9.85
CA GLY A 45 9.39 25.56 -8.52
C GLY A 45 7.93 25.36 -8.09
N LEU A 46 7.19 24.46 -8.75
CA LEU A 46 5.81 24.14 -8.35
C LEU A 46 5.80 23.17 -7.19
N PHE A 47 6.85 22.35 -7.06
CA PHE A 47 7.22 21.66 -5.82
C PHE A 47 8.56 22.21 -5.31
N GLY A 48 8.79 22.11 -4.01
CA GLY A 48 9.95 22.66 -3.31
C GLY A 48 9.56 23.25 -1.96
N ASP A 49 10.46 24.05 -1.39
CA ASP A 49 10.38 24.59 -0.03
C ASP A 49 10.53 26.11 0.05
N HIS A 50 10.65 26.81 -1.08
CA HIS A 50 10.92 28.25 -1.16
C HIS A 50 9.71 29.16 -0.89
N GLU A 51 8.49 28.65 -0.98
CA GLU A 51 7.26 29.42 -0.76
C GLU A 51 6.24 28.65 0.10
N PRO A 52 5.36 29.33 0.86
CA PRO A 52 4.43 28.65 1.77
C PRO A 52 3.45 27.69 1.10
N GLU A 53 2.81 28.10 -0.01
CA GLU A 53 1.86 27.23 -0.73
C GLU A 53 2.61 26.09 -1.42
N THR A 54 3.81 26.37 -1.97
CA THR A 54 4.65 25.37 -2.64
C THR A 54 5.16 24.32 -1.64
N LEU A 55 5.71 24.72 -0.50
CA LEU A 55 6.14 23.81 0.58
C LEU A 55 4.98 22.96 1.07
N GLN A 56 3.84 23.60 1.35
CA GLN A 56 2.67 22.90 1.87
C GLN A 56 2.11 21.88 0.87
N ARG A 57 2.07 22.25 -0.42
CA ARG A 57 1.69 21.34 -1.52
C ARG A 57 2.69 20.19 -1.67
N THR A 58 3.98 20.46 -1.55
CA THR A 58 5.04 19.44 -1.68
C THR A 58 4.97 18.44 -0.54
N VAL A 59 4.85 18.91 0.71
CA VAL A 59 4.63 18.05 1.88
C VAL A 59 3.36 17.22 1.71
N TRP A 60 2.27 17.84 1.29
CA TRP A 60 1.03 17.11 1.02
C TRP A 60 1.21 16.01 -0.04
N TRP A 61 1.93 16.31 -1.13
CA TRP A 61 2.24 15.34 -2.19
C TRP A 61 3.02 14.17 -1.60
N THR A 62 4.12 14.47 -0.92
CA THR A 62 5.00 13.49 -0.27
C THR A 62 4.23 12.58 0.68
N LEU A 63 3.45 13.14 1.61
CA LEU A 63 2.65 12.37 2.56
C LEU A 63 1.63 11.48 1.84
N SER A 64 0.91 12.04 0.85
CA SER A 64 -0.08 11.28 0.09
C SER A 64 0.55 10.17 -0.74
N PHE A 65 1.76 10.41 -1.25
CA PHE A 65 2.51 9.50 -2.09
C PHE A 65 3.09 8.32 -1.29
N HIS A 66 3.75 8.59 -0.15
CA HIS A 66 4.36 7.56 0.68
C HIS A 66 3.34 6.82 1.56
N PHE A 67 2.33 7.51 2.11
CA PHE A 67 1.42 6.91 3.08
C PHE A 67 0.13 6.36 2.45
N GLY A 68 -0.08 6.61 1.16
CA GLY A 68 -1.19 6.05 0.40
C GLY A 68 -2.56 6.40 1.01
N PHE A 69 -2.72 7.59 1.56
CA PHE A 69 -3.99 8.07 2.14
C PHE A 69 -4.79 8.91 1.12
N ARG A 70 -6.11 9.05 1.32
CA ARG A 70 -7.01 9.80 0.42
C ARG A 70 -6.80 11.31 0.57
N ALA A 71 -6.05 11.81 -0.39
CA ALA A 71 -5.71 13.17 -0.81
C ALA A 71 -6.59 14.40 -0.44
N ARG A 72 -7.84 14.27 0.01
CA ARG A 72 -8.71 15.43 0.34
C ARG A 72 -9.35 15.33 1.72
N ASP A 73 -10.07 14.24 2.00
CA ASP A 73 -10.79 14.09 3.27
C ASP A 73 -9.86 13.68 4.41
N GLU A 74 -8.96 12.73 4.15
CA GLU A 74 -7.96 12.29 5.14
C GLU A 74 -6.95 13.41 5.38
N SER A 75 -6.50 14.10 4.32
CA SER A 75 -5.64 15.29 4.46
C SER A 75 -6.24 16.38 5.36
N ARG A 76 -7.56 16.62 5.28
CA ARG A 76 -8.21 17.66 6.10
C ARG A 76 -8.38 17.23 7.56
N LYS A 77 -8.51 15.93 7.82
CA LYS A 77 -8.66 15.36 9.18
C LYS A 77 -7.34 15.16 9.88
N LEU A 78 -6.24 15.04 9.11
CA LEU A 78 -4.89 14.87 9.61
C LEU A 78 -4.55 15.94 10.65
N LYS A 79 -4.03 15.50 11.79
CA LYS A 79 -3.54 16.34 12.87
C LYS A 79 -2.03 16.27 12.96
N TRP A 80 -1.43 17.26 13.62
CA TRP A 80 0.01 17.37 13.75
C TRP A 80 0.62 16.13 14.39
N GLY A 81 0.03 15.62 15.48
CA GLY A 81 0.52 14.43 16.18
C GLY A 81 0.27 13.10 15.46
N ASP A 82 -0.42 13.10 14.32
CA ASP A 82 -0.65 11.87 13.56
C ASP A 82 0.61 11.48 12.75
N VAL A 83 1.51 12.43 12.47
CA VAL A 83 2.75 12.22 11.71
C VAL A 83 3.94 12.66 12.55
N ASP A 84 4.94 11.80 12.67
CA ASP A 84 6.08 12.06 13.55
C ASP A 84 7.41 11.63 12.92
N LEU A 85 8.50 12.21 13.41
CA LEU A 85 9.84 11.78 13.09
C LEU A 85 10.19 10.55 13.94
N GLY A 86 10.93 9.63 13.33
CA GLY A 86 11.47 8.46 14.00
C GLY A 86 12.77 8.02 13.37
N PHE A 87 13.27 6.88 13.83
CA PHE A 87 14.46 6.24 13.27
C PHE A 87 14.09 4.80 12.91
N GLU A 88 14.59 4.34 11.77
CA GLU A 88 14.53 2.93 11.41
C GLU A 88 15.48 2.14 12.32
N GLU A 89 14.99 1.06 12.90
CA GLU A 89 15.71 0.29 13.93
C GLU A 89 17.02 -0.34 13.40
N GLU A 90 17.04 -0.74 12.12
CA GLU A 90 18.17 -1.44 11.52
C GLU A 90 19.26 -0.49 11.03
N SER A 91 18.89 0.48 10.19
CA SER A 91 19.83 1.38 9.53
C SER A 91 20.17 2.61 10.39
N GLY A 92 19.36 2.89 11.41
CA GLY A 92 19.41 4.16 12.15
C GLY A 92 19.01 5.37 11.30
N GLN A 93 18.47 5.16 10.10
CA GLN A 93 18.08 6.25 9.20
C GLN A 93 16.84 6.97 9.73
N GLU A 94 16.83 8.29 9.64
CA GLU A 94 15.65 9.07 9.97
C GLU A 94 14.47 8.75 9.02
N ILE A 95 13.29 8.63 9.62
CA ILE A 95 12.05 8.33 8.90
C ILE A 95 10.93 9.25 9.33
N LEU A 96 9.96 9.43 8.45
CA LEU A 96 8.68 10.01 8.77
C LEU A 96 7.63 8.91 8.90
N VAL A 97 6.89 8.87 10.00
CA VAL A 97 5.93 7.79 10.32
C VAL A 97 4.53 8.35 10.44
N TRP A 98 3.55 7.69 9.82
CA TRP A 98 2.14 7.99 10.03
C TRP A 98 1.52 7.08 11.10
N LYS A 99 1.38 7.61 12.32
CA LYS A 99 0.97 6.90 13.53
C LYS A 99 -0.53 6.68 13.65
N ALA A 100 -1.36 7.56 13.08
CA ALA A 100 -2.81 7.49 13.28
C ALA A 100 -3.63 7.89 12.05
N GLU A 101 -4.52 6.98 11.60
CA GLU A 101 -5.53 7.27 10.60
C GLU A 101 -6.84 7.72 11.27
N ARG A 102 -7.23 8.98 11.10
CA ARG A 102 -8.47 9.56 11.68
C ARG A 102 -9.74 9.27 10.87
N GLY A 103 -9.82 8.06 10.31
CA GLY A 103 -10.98 7.56 9.57
C GLY A 103 -11.11 8.06 8.12
N SER A 104 -11.78 7.26 7.29
CA SER A 104 -12.03 7.54 5.87
C SER A 104 -13.47 7.22 5.46
N LYS A 105 -13.87 7.57 4.23
CA LYS A 105 -15.21 7.28 3.65
C LYS A 105 -15.69 5.82 3.87
N THR A 106 -14.80 4.88 4.11
CA THR A 106 -15.13 3.45 4.28
C THR A 106 -14.66 2.86 5.61
N ARG A 107 -14.13 3.69 6.52
CA ARG A 107 -13.57 3.29 7.81
C ARG A 107 -14.05 4.26 8.89
N HIS A 108 -15.23 3.97 9.42
CA HIS A 108 -15.91 4.77 10.45
C HIS A 108 -15.99 4.05 11.81
N ARG A 109 -15.50 2.81 11.91
CA ARG A 109 -15.56 2.00 13.14
C ARG A 109 -14.17 1.85 13.75
N GLU A 110 -14.14 1.82 15.08
CA GLU A 110 -13.01 1.33 15.87
C GLU A 110 -12.55 -0.04 15.35
N GLY A 111 -11.23 -0.24 15.25
CA GLY A 111 -10.62 -1.48 14.74
C GLY A 111 -10.31 -1.51 13.24
N HIS A 112 -10.52 -0.43 12.49
CA HIS A 112 -10.10 -0.33 11.08
C HIS A 112 -8.76 0.41 10.90
N GLN A 113 -7.73 -0.05 11.59
CA GLN A 113 -6.36 0.44 11.41
C GLN A 113 -5.70 -0.25 10.21
N ARG A 114 -4.65 0.38 9.69
CA ARG A 114 -3.78 -0.25 8.69
C ARG A 114 -3.01 -1.39 9.34
N ALA A 115 -2.54 -2.33 8.53
CA ALA A 115 -1.75 -3.46 9.03
C ALA A 115 -0.42 -3.02 9.66
N PHE A 116 0.08 -1.83 9.28
CA PHE A 116 1.30 -1.21 9.80
C PHE A 116 1.18 0.31 9.70
N TYR A 117 2.09 1.04 10.36
CA TYR A 117 2.27 2.48 10.21
C TYR A 117 3.12 2.79 8.98
N PRO A 118 2.58 3.43 7.93
CA PRO A 118 3.36 3.77 6.76
C PRO A 118 4.53 4.69 7.11
N THR A 119 5.68 4.44 6.48
CA THR A 119 6.92 5.21 6.68
C THR A 119 7.40 5.83 5.37
N ALA A 120 8.16 6.92 5.49
CA ALA A 120 8.86 7.55 4.38
C ALA A 120 10.32 7.77 4.80
N GLN A 121 11.24 7.13 4.08
CA GLN A 121 12.67 7.12 4.37
C GLN A 121 13.32 8.45 4.00
N ALA A 122 14.30 8.92 4.77
CA ALA A 122 15.14 10.03 4.37
C ALA A 122 15.95 9.66 3.10
N THR A 123 15.96 10.53 2.10
CA THR A 123 16.66 10.29 0.82
C THR A 123 17.80 11.28 0.57
N ASN A 124 18.01 12.23 1.48
CA ASN A 124 19.08 13.25 1.41
C ASN A 124 19.15 14.03 0.08
N ASN A 125 18.02 14.16 -0.62
CA ASN A 125 17.89 14.97 -1.83
C ASN A 125 16.79 16.03 -1.67
N ARG A 126 16.59 16.89 -2.68
CA ARG A 126 15.58 17.97 -2.66
C ARG A 126 14.12 17.49 -2.52
N ARG A 127 13.88 16.18 -2.73
CA ARG A 127 12.58 15.53 -2.58
C ARG A 127 12.45 14.76 -1.26
N CYS A 128 13.43 14.89 -0.36
CA CYS A 128 13.49 14.13 0.88
C CYS A 128 12.27 14.40 1.76
N PRO A 129 11.48 13.36 2.11
CA PRO A 129 10.26 13.53 2.88
C PRO A 129 10.53 14.10 4.28
N VAL A 130 11.61 13.64 4.91
CA VAL A 130 12.04 14.07 6.24
C VAL A 130 12.47 15.53 6.23
N ASN A 131 13.31 15.94 5.26
CA ASN A 131 13.77 17.33 5.17
C ASN A 131 12.61 18.29 4.87
N LEU A 132 11.73 17.94 3.92
CA LEU A 132 10.54 18.73 3.62
C LEU A 132 9.62 18.89 4.83
N TYR A 133 9.44 17.81 5.62
CA TYR A 133 8.67 17.87 6.86
C TYR A 133 9.33 18.78 7.90
N LYS A 134 10.65 18.69 8.08
CA LYS A 134 11.41 19.54 9.02
C LYS A 134 11.31 21.02 8.67
N VAL A 135 11.48 21.38 7.39
CA VAL A 135 11.32 22.78 6.92
C VAL A 135 9.86 23.24 7.10
N PHE A 136 8.90 22.36 6.80
CA PHE A 136 7.50 22.67 7.08
C PHE A 136 7.23 22.89 8.56
N ALA A 137 7.81 22.07 9.44
CA ALA A 137 7.69 22.19 10.88
C ALA A 137 8.30 23.50 11.41
N SER A 138 9.44 23.95 10.87
CA SER A 138 10.09 25.19 11.30
C SER A 138 9.29 26.44 10.95
N HIS A 139 8.51 26.41 9.86
CA HIS A 139 7.66 27.53 9.45
C HIS A 139 6.28 27.57 10.13
N ARG A 140 5.96 26.58 10.97
CA ARG A 140 4.71 26.53 11.73
C ARG A 140 4.81 27.35 13.02
N PRO A 141 3.74 28.06 13.42
CA PRO A 141 3.66 28.64 14.75
C PRO A 141 3.81 27.56 15.84
N ASP A 142 4.57 27.83 16.90
CA ASP A 142 4.78 26.85 17.98
C ASP A 142 3.48 26.46 18.68
N THR A 143 2.57 27.42 18.84
CA THR A 143 1.20 27.20 19.33
C THR A 143 0.36 26.22 18.49
N SER A 144 0.78 25.88 17.27
CA SER A 144 0.11 24.94 16.36
C SER A 144 0.91 23.64 16.12
N LYS A 145 1.87 23.34 17.02
CA LYS A 145 2.62 22.08 17.08
C LYS A 145 2.09 21.13 18.16
N THR A 146 0.87 21.34 18.66
CA THR A 146 0.22 20.41 19.60
C THR A 146 -0.37 19.21 18.86
N PRO A 147 -0.48 18.03 19.49
CA PRO A 147 -0.93 16.80 18.81
C PRO A 147 -2.27 16.94 18.05
N ASP A 148 -3.23 17.70 18.59
CA ASP A 148 -4.56 17.87 17.99
C ASP A 148 -4.70 19.08 17.06
N SER A 149 -3.62 19.85 16.87
CA SER A 149 -3.58 20.95 15.91
C SER A 149 -3.79 20.43 14.48
N PRO A 150 -4.52 21.17 13.61
CA PRO A 150 -4.66 20.79 12.20
C PRO A 150 -3.30 20.65 11.51
N PHE A 151 -3.11 19.59 10.72
CA PHE A 151 -1.84 19.38 10.02
C PHE A 151 -1.61 20.43 8.93
N PHE A 152 -2.61 20.71 8.08
CA PHE A 152 -2.51 21.78 7.09
C PHE A 152 -3.16 23.05 7.62
N LEU A 153 -2.39 24.13 7.62
CA LEU A 153 -2.76 25.44 8.15
C LEU A 153 -2.94 26.45 7.02
N THR A 154 -3.71 27.52 7.24
CA THR A 154 -3.81 28.59 6.26
C THR A 154 -2.49 29.35 6.14
N VAL A 155 -2.15 29.78 4.92
CA VAL A 155 -1.00 30.64 4.68
C VAL A 155 -1.24 32.00 5.34
N ASN A 156 -0.21 32.56 5.94
CA ASN A 156 -0.24 33.92 6.45
C ASN A 156 0.11 34.90 5.32
N ASP A 157 -0.92 35.44 4.67
CA ASP A 157 -0.76 36.40 3.57
C ASP A 157 -0.25 37.77 4.06
N LYS A 158 -0.37 38.06 5.36
CA LYS A 158 0.10 39.31 5.98
C LYS A 158 1.53 39.22 6.52
N ARG A 159 2.23 38.10 6.27
CA ARG A 159 3.62 37.93 6.73
C ARG A 159 4.55 38.86 5.95
N LYS A 160 5.66 39.22 6.58
CA LYS A 160 6.81 39.79 5.88
C LYS A 160 7.58 38.67 5.16
N GLU A 161 8.30 39.01 4.10
CA GLU A 161 9.05 38.03 3.29
C GLU A 161 10.12 37.28 4.10
N ASP A 162 10.74 37.95 5.07
CA ASP A 162 11.75 37.43 5.99
C ASP A 162 11.16 36.68 7.21
N SER A 163 9.83 36.58 7.30
CA SER A 163 9.20 35.98 8.46
C SER A 163 9.46 34.47 8.51
N GLN A 164 10.00 34.00 9.64
CA GLN A 164 10.16 32.57 9.89
C GLN A 164 8.81 31.84 9.97
N VAL A 165 7.72 32.50 10.34
CA VAL A 165 6.41 31.88 10.50
C VAL A 165 5.53 32.14 9.29
N TRP A 166 5.25 31.11 8.50
CA TRP A 166 4.52 31.23 7.24
C TRP A 166 3.03 30.92 7.34
N TYR A 167 2.59 30.24 8.39
CA TYR A 167 1.22 29.76 8.52
C TYR A 167 0.51 30.37 9.72
N THR A 168 -0.82 30.43 9.68
CA THR A 168 -1.64 30.83 10.84
C THR A 168 -2.23 29.62 11.55
N LYS A 169 -2.82 29.80 12.74
CA LYS A 169 -3.44 28.71 13.52
C LYS A 169 -4.67 28.07 12.83
N GLY A 170 -5.24 28.75 11.83
CA GLY A 170 -6.47 28.31 11.17
C GLY A 170 -6.26 27.06 10.30
N PRO A 171 -7.18 26.09 10.32
CA PRO A 171 -7.09 24.91 9.45
C PRO A 171 -7.28 25.30 7.98
N LEU A 172 -6.47 24.73 7.09
CA LEU A 172 -6.64 24.92 5.66
C LEU A 172 -7.96 24.30 5.17
N GLY A 173 -8.65 25.00 4.28
CA GLY A 173 -9.90 24.55 3.68
C GLY A 173 -9.73 23.25 2.88
N LYS A 174 -10.68 22.33 3.02
CA LYS A 174 -10.72 21.05 2.27
C LYS A 174 -10.71 21.26 0.74
N ASN A 175 -11.27 22.36 0.27
CA ASN A 175 -11.27 22.70 -1.15
C ASN A 175 -9.88 23.14 -1.60
N SER A 176 -9.19 23.98 -0.83
CA SER A 176 -7.83 24.41 -1.11
C SER A 176 -6.86 23.22 -1.20
N ILE A 177 -6.93 22.29 -0.23
CA ILE A 177 -6.15 21.04 -0.27
C ILE A 177 -6.48 20.25 -1.55
N GLY A 178 -7.77 20.15 -1.88
CA GLY A 178 -8.26 19.46 -3.07
C GLY A 178 -7.74 20.00 -4.41
N MET A 179 -7.17 21.20 -4.42
CA MET A 179 -6.67 21.89 -5.60
C MET A 179 -5.15 21.80 -5.78
N PHE A 180 -4.42 21.29 -4.78
CA PHE A 180 -2.95 21.33 -4.75
C PHE A 180 -2.29 20.79 -6.01
N LEU A 181 -2.51 19.51 -6.36
CA LEU A 181 -1.85 18.94 -7.53
C LEU A 181 -2.39 19.53 -8.83
N MET A 182 -3.69 19.80 -8.90
CA MET A 182 -4.31 20.29 -10.12
C MET A 182 -3.79 21.68 -10.51
N LYS A 183 -3.62 22.59 -9.53
CA LYS A 183 -3.02 23.92 -9.77
C LYS A 183 -1.60 23.79 -10.30
N ALA A 184 -0.77 22.96 -9.66
CA ALA A 184 0.61 22.75 -10.06
C ALA A 184 0.71 22.12 -11.45
N ALA A 185 -0.05 21.06 -11.72
CA ALA A 185 -0.08 20.43 -13.04
C ALA A 185 -0.50 21.40 -14.15
N LYS A 186 -1.52 22.25 -13.89
CA LYS A 186 -1.95 23.28 -14.84
C LYS A 186 -0.85 24.33 -15.09
N ALA A 187 -0.19 24.80 -14.02
CA ALA A 187 0.92 25.75 -14.14
C ALA A 187 2.14 25.15 -14.86
N ALA A 188 2.39 23.86 -14.70
CA ALA A 188 3.44 23.14 -15.43
C ALA A 188 3.09 22.90 -16.90
N GLY A 189 1.83 23.03 -17.31
CA GLY A 189 1.37 22.71 -18.66
C GLY A 189 1.24 21.21 -18.91
N LEU A 190 1.03 20.40 -17.86
CA LEU A 190 0.87 18.96 -17.99
C LEU A 190 -0.45 18.62 -18.71
N SER A 191 -0.39 17.66 -19.63
CA SER A 191 -1.53 17.26 -20.46
C SER A 191 -2.42 16.20 -19.78
N GLY A 192 -3.71 16.20 -20.10
CA GLY A 192 -4.67 15.25 -19.56
C GLY A 192 -5.16 15.60 -18.15
N LYS A 193 -5.94 14.69 -17.55
CA LYS A 193 -6.60 14.95 -16.27
C LYS A 193 -5.71 14.57 -15.10
N ILE A 194 -5.03 15.55 -14.53
CA ILE A 194 -4.26 15.40 -13.30
C ILE A 194 -5.04 16.02 -12.14
N THR A 195 -5.31 15.22 -11.12
CA THR A 195 -6.01 15.66 -9.90
C THR A 195 -5.35 15.05 -8.69
N ASN A 196 -5.74 15.42 -7.47
CA ASN A 196 -5.21 14.79 -6.27
C ASN A 196 -5.37 13.25 -6.22
N HIS A 197 -6.29 12.67 -7.00
CA HIS A 197 -6.38 11.21 -7.13
C HIS A 197 -5.21 10.60 -7.93
N SER A 198 -4.55 11.41 -8.77
CA SER A 198 -3.36 11.02 -9.54
C SER A 198 -2.22 10.60 -8.63
N VAL A 199 -2.01 11.29 -7.50
CA VAL A 199 -0.95 10.92 -6.52
C VAL A 199 -1.09 9.46 -6.10
N ARG A 200 -2.31 9.08 -5.71
CA ARG A 200 -2.62 7.72 -5.28
C ARG A 200 -2.46 6.73 -6.42
N LYS A 201 -2.82 7.11 -7.64
CA LYS A 201 -2.57 6.28 -8.82
C LYS A 201 -1.08 6.07 -9.04
N THR A 202 -0.28 7.13 -9.03
CA THR A 202 1.17 7.05 -9.19
C THR A 202 1.79 6.14 -8.12
N CYS A 203 1.45 6.33 -6.84
CA CYS A 203 1.91 5.48 -5.74
C CYS A 203 1.64 3.99 -5.99
N ILE A 204 0.37 3.65 -6.25
CA ILE A 204 -0.04 2.24 -6.42
C ILE A 204 0.55 1.64 -7.69
N SER A 205 0.52 2.36 -8.82
CA SER A 205 1.08 1.90 -10.08
C SER A 205 2.60 1.69 -9.98
N ARG A 206 3.34 2.64 -9.39
CA ARG A 206 4.80 2.52 -9.20
C ARG A 206 5.19 1.31 -8.36
N LEU A 207 4.46 1.05 -7.27
CA LEU A 207 4.71 -0.14 -6.44
C LEU A 207 4.43 -1.44 -7.20
N MET A 208 3.33 -1.51 -7.96
CA MET A 208 3.01 -2.69 -8.76
C MET A 208 3.94 -2.87 -9.97
N ASP A 209 4.43 -1.79 -10.58
CA ASP A 209 5.44 -1.82 -11.66
C ASP A 209 6.82 -2.25 -11.15
N ALA A 210 7.09 -2.08 -9.85
CA ALA A 210 8.27 -2.61 -9.15
C ALA A 210 8.04 -4.03 -8.58
N ASP A 211 7.01 -4.74 -9.05
CA ASP A 211 6.65 -6.11 -8.63
C ASP A 211 6.38 -6.27 -7.12
N VAL A 212 6.04 -5.18 -6.40
CA VAL A 212 5.63 -5.28 -5.00
C VAL A 212 4.32 -6.08 -4.91
N PRO A 213 4.23 -7.11 -4.05
CA PRO A 213 3.05 -7.95 -3.94
C PRO A 213 1.77 -7.15 -3.67
N THR A 214 0.70 -7.47 -4.41
CA THR A 214 -0.56 -6.70 -4.38
C THR A 214 -1.23 -6.66 -3.00
N ASN A 215 -1.01 -7.68 -2.16
CA ASN A 215 -1.47 -7.70 -0.78
C ASN A 215 -0.76 -6.63 0.08
N VAL A 216 0.54 -6.42 -0.11
CA VAL A 216 1.32 -5.39 0.60
C VAL A 216 0.89 -4.00 0.11
N VAL A 217 0.72 -3.83 -1.20
CA VAL A 217 0.19 -2.58 -1.78
C VAL A 217 -1.22 -2.29 -1.25
N ALA A 218 -2.07 -3.31 -1.08
CA ALA A 218 -3.41 -3.15 -0.50
C ALA A 218 -3.36 -2.71 0.97
N GLN A 219 -2.42 -3.22 1.77
CA GLN A 219 -2.20 -2.78 3.14
C GLN A 219 -1.75 -1.32 3.20
N LEU A 220 -0.77 -0.92 2.36
CA LEU A 220 -0.28 0.46 2.26
C LEU A 220 -1.28 1.45 1.68
N SER A 221 -2.19 1.00 0.83
CA SER A 221 -3.21 1.88 0.25
C SER A 221 -4.53 1.85 1.02
N GLY A 222 -4.71 0.86 1.90
CA GLY A 222 -5.91 0.67 2.69
C GLY A 222 -7.09 0.05 1.92
N HIS A 223 -6.84 -0.72 0.87
CA HIS A 223 -7.88 -1.46 0.15
C HIS A 223 -8.22 -2.76 0.90
N LYS A 224 -9.52 -3.04 1.07
CA LYS A 224 -9.99 -4.31 1.65
C LYS A 224 -10.05 -5.44 0.64
N ASN A 225 -10.41 -5.11 -0.61
CA ASN A 225 -10.55 -6.07 -1.69
C ASN A 225 -9.41 -5.89 -2.68
N LEU A 226 -8.61 -6.94 -2.91
CA LEU A 226 -7.49 -6.91 -3.85
C LEU A 226 -7.94 -6.56 -5.28
N LYS A 227 -9.12 -7.01 -5.71
CA LYS A 227 -9.67 -6.68 -7.04
C LYS A 227 -9.88 -5.18 -7.26
N SER A 228 -9.99 -4.40 -6.18
CA SER A 228 -10.10 -2.94 -6.30
C SER A 228 -8.79 -2.28 -6.76
N LEU A 229 -7.66 -2.98 -6.68
CA LEU A 229 -6.38 -2.53 -7.22
C LEU A 229 -6.30 -2.64 -8.75
N ASP A 230 -7.12 -3.49 -9.37
CA ASP A 230 -7.14 -3.68 -10.83
C ASP A 230 -7.46 -2.35 -11.56
N ALA A 231 -8.21 -1.45 -10.92
CA ALA A 231 -8.51 -0.12 -11.46
C ALA A 231 -7.28 0.81 -11.57
N TYR A 232 -6.18 0.46 -10.92
CA TYR A 232 -4.88 1.16 -10.96
C TYR A 232 -3.87 0.43 -11.85
N LYS A 233 -4.19 -0.78 -12.31
CA LYS A 233 -3.31 -1.63 -13.12
C LYS A 233 -3.82 -1.70 -14.56
N THR A 234 -3.12 -1.02 -15.45
CA THR A 234 -3.04 -1.40 -16.86
C THR A 234 -1.61 -1.86 -17.10
N ALA A 235 -1.40 -2.91 -17.91
CA ALA A 235 -0.05 -3.37 -18.24
C ALA A 235 0.74 -2.19 -18.80
N SER A 236 1.74 -1.72 -18.04
CA SER A 236 2.64 -0.66 -18.47
C SER A 236 3.41 -1.12 -19.71
N VAL A 237 3.99 -0.19 -20.47
CA VAL A 237 4.79 -0.54 -21.66
C VAL A 237 5.92 -1.49 -21.27
N THR A 238 6.51 -1.32 -20.09
CA THR A 238 7.52 -2.22 -19.53
C THR A 238 6.96 -3.63 -19.30
N HIS A 239 5.81 -3.75 -18.65
CA HIS A 239 5.13 -5.04 -18.49
C HIS A 239 4.79 -5.68 -19.83
N GLN A 240 4.26 -4.92 -20.79
CA GLN A 240 3.93 -5.45 -22.12
C GLN A 240 5.18 -5.95 -22.85
N ARG A 241 6.29 -5.21 -22.78
CA ARG A 241 7.59 -5.64 -23.32
C ARG A 241 8.09 -6.90 -22.65
N GLN A 242 8.04 -6.97 -21.33
CA GLN A 242 8.44 -8.15 -20.56
C GLN A 242 7.58 -9.37 -20.90
N MET A 243 6.25 -9.21 -20.92
CA MET A 243 5.30 -10.25 -21.34
C MET A 243 5.63 -10.74 -22.74
N SER A 244 5.87 -9.82 -23.68
CA SER A 244 6.26 -10.19 -25.05
C SER A 244 7.58 -10.96 -25.08
N ARG A 245 8.62 -10.51 -24.36
CA ARG A 245 9.93 -11.18 -24.32
C ARG A 245 9.83 -12.61 -23.75
N ILE A 246 9.03 -12.79 -22.69
CA ILE A 246 8.76 -14.11 -22.10
C ILE A 246 8.07 -15.02 -23.11
N LEU A 247 7.02 -14.53 -23.79
CA LEU A 247 6.27 -15.30 -24.78
C LEU A 247 7.11 -15.67 -26.01
N SER A 248 8.03 -14.78 -26.41
CA SER A 248 8.95 -15.01 -27.52
C SER A 248 10.10 -15.98 -27.20
N PHE A 249 10.12 -16.63 -26.03
CA PHE A 249 11.19 -17.56 -25.58
C PHE A 249 12.61 -16.99 -25.78
N SER A 250 12.76 -15.67 -25.70
CA SER A 250 14.05 -15.01 -25.87
C SER A 250 14.88 -15.20 -24.60
N ALA A 251 15.63 -16.30 -24.55
CA ALA A 251 16.40 -16.74 -23.38
C ALA A 251 17.55 -15.80 -22.99
N SER A 252 17.78 -14.73 -23.75
CA SER A 252 18.84 -13.74 -23.57
C SER A 252 18.53 -12.67 -22.51
N ASP A 253 17.29 -12.58 -22.03
CA ASP A 253 16.86 -11.56 -21.05
C ASP A 253 16.27 -12.21 -19.79
N ARG A 254 16.84 -13.34 -19.35
CA ARG A 254 16.64 -13.75 -17.95
C ARG A 254 17.22 -12.61 -17.10
N PRO A 255 16.45 -11.94 -16.24
CA PRO A 255 17.06 -11.16 -15.20
C PRO A 255 17.89 -12.16 -14.41
N THR A 256 19.22 -12.09 -14.52
CA THR A 256 20.06 -12.49 -13.40
C THR A 256 19.42 -11.83 -12.18
N PRO A 257 19.11 -12.58 -11.11
CA PRO A 257 18.80 -11.92 -9.85
C PRO A 257 20.01 -11.04 -9.60
N SER A 258 19.83 -9.72 -9.71
CA SER A 258 20.82 -8.77 -9.29
C SER A 258 21.23 -9.25 -7.91
N ALA A 259 22.51 -9.59 -7.75
CA ALA A 259 23.11 -9.76 -6.46
C ALA A 259 23.04 -8.39 -5.76
N LEU A 260 21.85 -8.04 -5.28
CA LEU A 260 21.75 -7.27 -4.07
C LEU A 260 22.29 -8.22 -3.01
N SER A 261 23.41 -7.80 -2.43
CA SER A 261 23.96 -8.32 -1.19
C SER A 261 22.84 -8.81 -0.29
N PRO A 262 22.99 -9.95 0.41
CA PRO A 262 21.98 -10.38 1.36
C PRO A 262 21.68 -9.20 2.27
N LEU A 263 20.46 -8.67 2.19
CA LEU A 263 19.90 -7.90 3.29
C LEU A 263 20.14 -8.81 4.49
N GLN A 264 20.92 -8.33 5.45
CA GLN A 264 21.04 -9.01 6.72
C GLN A 264 19.62 -9.29 7.16
N THR A 265 19.36 -10.57 7.36
CA THR A 265 18.13 -11.04 7.97
C THR A 265 17.98 -10.20 9.23
N LEU A 266 17.02 -9.26 9.24
CA LEU A 266 16.53 -8.65 10.45
C LEU A 266 16.22 -9.81 11.39
N GLU A 267 17.11 -9.98 12.37
CA GLU A 267 16.87 -10.87 13.49
C GLU A 267 15.59 -10.36 14.12
N VAL A 268 14.51 -11.09 13.85
CA VAL A 268 13.28 -11.00 14.62
C VAL A 268 13.71 -11.07 16.07
N TRP A 269 13.44 -9.98 16.80
CA TRP A 269 13.62 -9.89 18.24
C TRP A 269 13.24 -11.22 18.88
N SER A 270 14.25 -11.92 19.39
CA SER A 270 14.07 -12.97 20.36
C SER A 270 13.54 -12.31 21.63
N VAL A 271 12.22 -12.22 21.74
CA VAL A 271 11.55 -12.04 23.02
C VAL A 271 11.82 -13.30 23.82
N SER A 272 12.85 -13.23 24.66
CA SER A 272 13.13 -14.23 25.69
C SER A 272 11.99 -14.25 26.70
N HIS A 273 10.92 -15.00 26.46
CA HIS A 273 9.97 -15.39 27.51
C HIS A 273 9.53 -16.85 27.31
N SER A 274 10.02 -17.69 28.22
CA SER A 274 9.39 -18.88 28.80
C SER A 274 8.71 -19.90 27.88
N GLN A 275 9.08 -21.17 28.07
CA GLN A 275 8.34 -22.34 27.62
C GLN A 275 6.82 -22.17 27.81
N THR A 276 6.12 -21.77 26.76
CA THR A 276 4.67 -21.94 26.66
C THR A 276 4.36 -22.53 25.30
N SER A 277 3.88 -23.77 25.36
CA SER A 277 3.45 -24.59 24.24
C SER A 277 2.33 -23.88 23.46
N ASN A 278 2.67 -23.13 22.42
CA ASN A 278 1.69 -22.58 21.49
C ASN A 278 1.12 -23.73 20.63
N SER A 279 0.10 -24.39 21.18
CA SER A 279 -0.74 -25.35 20.46
C SER A 279 -1.83 -24.56 19.73
N ALA A 280 -1.85 -24.62 18.40
CA ALA A 280 -2.95 -24.12 17.60
C ALA A 280 -4.09 -25.16 17.65
N TRP A 281 -5.10 -24.92 18.49
CA TRP A 281 -6.29 -25.76 18.57
C TRP A 281 -7.28 -25.39 17.47
N LEU A 282 -7.50 -26.33 16.54
CA LEU A 282 -8.58 -26.26 15.54
C LEU A 282 -9.79 -27.02 16.08
N ASN A 283 -10.85 -26.29 16.45
CA ASN A 283 -12.11 -26.91 16.86
C ASN A 283 -12.89 -27.42 15.64
N SER A 284 -13.41 -28.65 15.75
CA SER A 284 -13.96 -29.49 14.67
C SER A 284 -15.29 -29.03 14.04
N THR A 285 -15.67 -27.75 14.13
CA THR A 285 -16.97 -27.26 13.63
C THR A 285 -16.90 -26.34 12.41
N GLU A 286 -15.71 -25.95 11.93
CA GLU A 286 -15.61 -25.16 10.70
C GLU A 286 -15.53 -26.04 9.43
N THR A 287 -16.37 -25.67 8.46
CA THR A 287 -16.58 -26.37 7.19
C THR A 287 -15.31 -26.39 6.31
N VAL A 288 -15.09 -27.55 5.70
CA VAL A 288 -13.92 -28.06 4.94
C VAL A 288 -13.37 -27.15 3.82
N SER A 289 -13.99 -26.02 3.50
CA SER A 289 -13.68 -25.21 2.31
C SER A 289 -12.67 -24.07 2.53
N LYS A 290 -12.17 -23.84 3.76
CA LYS A 290 -11.27 -22.70 4.08
C LYS A 290 -9.77 -23.04 4.20
N THR A 291 -9.36 -24.31 4.14
CA THR A 291 -7.97 -24.71 4.48
C THR A 291 -7.02 -24.78 3.29
N THR A 292 -7.48 -24.56 2.06
CA THR A 292 -6.66 -24.69 0.83
C THR A 292 -5.63 -23.57 0.62
N GLY A 293 -5.54 -22.59 1.52
CA GLY A 293 -4.60 -21.48 1.44
C GLY A 293 -3.58 -21.37 2.58
N LEU A 294 -3.64 -22.25 3.59
CA LEU A 294 -2.91 -22.05 4.86
C LEU A 294 -1.38 -21.96 4.69
N PHE A 295 -0.85 -22.60 3.64
CA PHE A 295 0.59 -22.63 3.34
C PHE A 295 0.91 -22.12 1.93
N SER A 296 0.01 -21.38 1.29
CA SER A 296 0.26 -20.87 -0.06
C SER A 296 1.39 -19.85 -0.03
N GLY A 297 2.52 -20.16 -0.69
CA GLY A 297 3.69 -19.29 -0.77
C GLY A 297 4.71 -19.44 0.37
N ALA A 298 4.46 -20.30 1.36
CA ALA A 298 5.43 -20.55 2.45
C ALA A 298 6.52 -21.54 2.01
N ARG A 299 7.79 -21.25 2.38
CA ARG A 299 8.90 -22.20 2.25
C ARG A 299 9.19 -22.80 3.62
N ILE A 300 8.94 -24.10 3.78
CA ILE A 300 9.14 -24.83 5.03
C ILE A 300 10.15 -25.96 4.77
N ASP A 301 11.33 -25.83 5.35
CA ASP A 301 12.42 -26.80 5.24
C ASP A 301 12.81 -27.25 6.68
N GLY A 302 12.90 -28.57 6.92
CA GLY A 302 13.44 -29.12 8.19
C GLY A 302 12.52 -29.16 9.42
N CYS A 303 11.19 -29.02 9.29
CA CYS A 303 10.27 -28.99 10.43
C CYS A 303 9.54 -30.34 10.68
N THR A 304 9.22 -30.62 11.94
CA THR A 304 8.36 -31.73 12.38
C THR A 304 6.98 -31.21 12.75
N PHE A 305 5.93 -31.81 12.19
CA PHE A 305 4.55 -31.44 12.50
C PHE A 305 3.94 -32.46 13.46
N ASN A 306 3.54 -32.01 14.66
CA ASN A 306 2.85 -32.83 15.64
C ASN A 306 1.36 -32.48 15.64
N PHE A 307 0.51 -33.49 15.43
CA PHE A 307 -0.94 -33.35 15.48
C PHE A 307 -1.44 -34.05 16.73
N ASN A 308 -2.00 -33.30 17.69
CA ASN A 308 -2.51 -33.85 18.94
C ASN A 308 -4.04 -33.90 18.87
N PHE A 309 -4.62 -35.08 19.09
CA PHE A 309 -6.07 -35.28 19.02
C PHE A 309 -6.61 -35.72 20.39
N GLY A 310 -7.70 -35.11 20.84
CA GLY A 310 -8.29 -35.33 22.17
C GLY A 310 -8.87 -36.72 22.45
N SER A 311 -8.57 -37.73 21.62
CA SER A 311 -8.91 -39.13 21.87
C SER A 311 -7.71 -40.00 21.51
N ASN A 312 -7.17 -40.72 22.50
CA ASN A 312 -5.91 -41.47 22.43
C ASN A 312 -5.94 -42.72 21.52
N ASP A 313 -6.90 -42.85 20.59
CA ASP A 313 -7.03 -44.05 19.77
C ASP A 313 -7.47 -43.76 18.33
N TRP A 314 -6.50 -43.78 17.41
CA TRP A 314 -6.68 -43.55 15.96
C TRP A 314 -7.63 -44.56 15.30
N SER A 315 -7.69 -45.77 15.88
CA SER A 315 -8.60 -46.85 15.48
C SER A 315 -10.07 -46.36 15.48
N ASN A 316 -10.46 -45.59 16.49
CA ASN A 316 -11.82 -45.11 16.74
C ASN A 316 -12.13 -43.72 16.13
N ALA A 317 -11.18 -43.09 15.43
CA ALA A 317 -11.43 -41.78 14.82
C ALA A 317 -12.47 -41.87 13.68
N SER A 318 -13.38 -40.88 13.63
CA SER A 318 -14.47 -40.83 12.65
C SER A 318 -13.97 -40.81 11.20
N LYS A 319 -14.74 -41.36 10.25
CA LYS A 319 -14.42 -41.34 8.81
C LYS A 319 -14.18 -39.91 8.28
N GLN A 320 -14.90 -38.92 8.84
CA GLN A 320 -14.77 -37.52 8.43
C GLN A 320 -13.45 -36.91 8.91
N THR A 321 -13.01 -37.25 10.13
CA THR A 321 -11.70 -36.86 10.68
C THR A 321 -10.55 -37.45 9.87
N LYS A 322 -10.62 -38.75 9.54
CA LYS A 322 -9.61 -39.44 8.70
C LYS A 322 -9.51 -38.80 7.31
N LYS A 323 -10.64 -38.42 6.69
CA LYS A 323 -10.69 -37.76 5.38
C LYS A 323 -10.11 -36.34 5.41
N MET A 324 -10.40 -35.56 6.46
CA MET A 324 -9.81 -34.22 6.68
C MET A 324 -8.28 -34.26 6.74
N ILE A 325 -7.73 -35.22 7.48
CA ILE A 325 -6.28 -35.39 7.64
C ILE A 325 -5.63 -35.76 6.31
N GLN A 326 -6.24 -36.66 5.55
CA GLN A 326 -5.73 -37.07 4.24
C GLN A 326 -5.69 -35.90 3.23
N ILE A 327 -6.65 -34.97 3.32
CA ILE A 327 -6.69 -33.75 2.50
C ILE A 327 -5.61 -32.76 2.94
N LEU A 328 -5.42 -32.55 4.24
CA LEU A 328 -4.36 -31.70 4.80
C LEU A 328 -2.96 -32.19 4.41
N ILE A 329 -2.71 -33.50 4.53
CA ILE A 329 -1.45 -34.13 4.12
C ILE A 329 -1.22 -33.95 2.62
N ARG A 330 -2.25 -34.19 1.79
CA ARG A 330 -2.13 -33.99 0.34
C ARG A 330 -1.89 -32.53 -0.04
N SER A 331 -2.52 -31.58 0.64
CA SER A 331 -2.29 -30.14 0.44
C SER A 331 -0.85 -29.73 0.77
N MET A 332 -0.30 -30.26 1.87
CA MET A 332 1.10 -30.02 2.26
C MET A 332 2.10 -30.63 1.27
N LEU A 333 1.83 -31.83 0.75
CA LEU A 333 2.71 -32.50 -0.22
C LEU A 333 2.59 -31.96 -1.66
N PHE A 334 1.43 -31.44 -2.05
CA PHE A 334 1.17 -30.94 -3.41
C PHE A 334 1.81 -29.57 -3.65
N ASN A 335 1.82 -28.69 -2.64
CA ASN A 335 2.35 -27.34 -2.76
C ASN A 335 3.88 -27.23 -2.60
N ASN A 336 4.57 -28.33 -2.27
CA ASN A 336 5.98 -28.28 -1.93
C ASN A 336 6.78 -29.36 -2.67
N ARG A 337 7.34 -29.02 -3.85
CA ARG A 337 8.07 -29.97 -4.72
C ARG A 337 9.31 -30.58 -4.07
N ASN A 338 9.88 -29.97 -3.03
CA ASN A 338 11.07 -30.48 -2.32
C ASN A 338 10.76 -31.52 -1.23
N LEU A 339 9.52 -31.61 -0.73
CA LEU A 339 9.10 -32.66 0.21
C LEU A 339 9.03 -34.06 -0.42
N LYS A 340 9.07 -34.15 -1.77
CA LYS A 340 9.17 -35.43 -2.48
C LYS A 340 10.55 -36.10 -2.37
N LYS A 341 11.58 -35.36 -1.94
CA LYS A 341 12.95 -35.90 -1.76
C LYS A 341 13.22 -36.37 -0.32
N THR A 342 12.39 -36.00 0.64
CA THR A 342 12.50 -36.48 2.03
C THR A 342 11.84 -37.85 2.13
N ARG A 343 12.63 -38.91 1.94
CA ARG A 343 12.21 -40.26 2.32
C ARG A 343 12.06 -40.28 3.85
N SER A 344 10.84 -40.57 4.31
CA SER A 344 10.38 -40.61 5.71
C SER A 344 9.87 -39.29 6.27
N VAL A 345 8.57 -39.03 6.04
CA VAL A 345 7.75 -38.37 7.05
C VAL A 345 7.35 -39.46 8.04
N ILE A 346 7.96 -39.47 9.23
CA ILE A 346 7.63 -40.43 10.28
C ILE A 346 6.37 -39.91 10.99
N PHE A 347 5.26 -40.61 10.78
CA PHE A 347 4.04 -40.40 11.55
C PHE A 347 4.10 -41.29 12.78
N LYS A 348 4.32 -40.71 13.96
CA LYS A 348 4.03 -41.39 15.22
C LYS A 348 2.59 -41.04 15.60
N PHE A 349 1.77 -42.06 15.74
CA PHE A 349 0.40 -41.96 16.26
C PHE A 349 0.43 -42.02 17.79
#